data_AF-A0A5K1DNP3-F1
#
_entry.id   AF-A0A5K1DNP3-F1
#
_cell.length_a   1.000
_cell.length_b   1.000
_cell.length_c   1.000
_cell.angle_alpha   90.00
_cell.angle_beta   90.00
_cell.angle_gamma   90.00
#
_symmetry.space_group_name_H-M   'P 1'
#
loop_
_entity.id
_entity.type
_entity.pdbx_description
1 polymer ?
#
loop_
_entity_poly.entity_id
_entity_poly.type
_entity_poly.pdbx_seq_one_letter_code
_entity_poly.pdbx_strand_id
1 'polypeptide(L)'
;VIADNVGDNVGDIAGMGSDLFGSYAESTCAALFVASISSFGTSHDYSAMSYPLIISSMGIVVCLITTLFATDIFEIKNVSEIEPSLKRQLLISTVLMTVGIAAVSLVSLPSEFTLFNFGTTKTVKN
;
A
#
# COMPACT_ATOMS: atom_id res chain seq x y z
N VAL A 1 24.29 26.89 -6.73
CA VAL A 1 24.64 25.65 -7.46
C VAL A 1 24.97 24.51 -6.50
N ILE A 2 26.07 24.54 -5.72
CA ILE A 2 26.36 23.43 -4.77
C ILE A 2 25.24 23.26 -3.73
N ALA A 3 24.80 24.34 -3.08
CA ALA A 3 23.71 24.28 -2.11
C ALA A 3 22.36 23.91 -2.72
N ASP A 4 22.18 24.12 -4.02
CA ASP A 4 20.94 23.83 -4.77
C ASP A 4 20.82 22.31 -5.00
N ASN A 5 21.86 21.72 -5.58
CA ASN A 5 21.93 20.26 -5.78
C ASN A 5 21.97 19.48 -4.44
N VAL A 6 22.51 20.08 -3.37
CA VAL A 6 22.39 19.50 -2.02
C VAL A 6 20.96 19.61 -1.51
N GLY A 7 20.30 20.74 -1.78
CA GLY A 7 18.89 20.98 -1.47
C GLY A 7 17.97 19.92 -2.08
N ASP A 8 18.13 19.56 -3.35
CA ASP A 8 17.33 18.53 -4.03
C ASP A 8 17.39 17.17 -3.30
N ASN A 9 18.58 16.78 -2.81
CA ASN A 9 18.72 15.52 -2.08
C ASN A 9 18.17 15.60 -0.64
N VAL A 10 18.36 16.73 0.03
CA VAL A 10 17.93 16.91 1.43
C VAL A 10 16.41 17.09 1.52
N GLY A 11 15.82 17.88 0.62
CA GLY A 11 14.39 18.12 0.57
C GLY A 11 13.65 16.98 -0.12
N ASP A 12 13.88 16.82 -1.42
CA ASP A 12 13.02 16.00 -2.27
C ASP A 12 13.25 14.50 -2.09
N ILE A 13 14.45 14.08 -1.66
CA ILE A 13 14.74 12.67 -1.39
C ILE A 13 14.59 12.35 0.10
N ALA A 14 15.38 12.98 0.97
CA ALA A 14 15.37 12.63 2.40
C ALA A 14 14.07 13.10 3.09
N GLY A 15 13.65 14.34 2.84
CA GLY A 15 12.41 14.90 3.37
C GLY A 15 11.18 14.11 2.91
N MET A 16 10.99 13.98 1.59
CA MET A 16 9.86 13.24 1.02
C MET A 16 9.86 11.76 1.45
N GLY A 17 11.02 11.13 1.54
CA GLY A 17 11.15 9.75 2.04
C GLY A 17 10.66 9.59 3.49
N SER A 18 11.02 10.53 4.37
CA SER A 18 10.54 10.52 5.76
C SER A 18 9.04 10.78 5.88
N ASP A 19 8.49 11.63 5.01
CA ASP A 19 7.06 11.94 4.96
C ASP A 19 6.22 10.73 4.51
N LEU A 20 6.66 10.03 3.45
CA LEU A 20 6.02 8.79 3.00
C LEU A 20 6.11 7.68 4.05
N PHE A 21 7.25 7.55 4.75
CA PHE A 21 7.39 6.58 5.83
C PHE A 21 6.42 6.87 6.97
N GLY A 22 6.28 8.14 7.37
CA GLY A 22 5.30 8.57 8.38
C GLY A 22 3.88 8.18 7.98
N SER A 23 3.47 8.52 6.75
CA SER A 23 2.14 8.16 6.20
C SER A 23 1.90 6.64 6.19
N TYR A 24 2.90 5.84 5.80
CA TYR A 24 2.83 4.39 5.83
C TYR A 24 2.70 3.82 7.26
N ALA A 25 3.51 4.32 8.19
CA ALA A 25 3.49 3.87 9.58
C ALA A 25 2.17 4.23 10.27
N GLU A 26 1.68 5.46 10.11
CA GLU A 26 0.45 5.93 10.73
C GLU A 26 -0.79 5.19 10.20
N SER A 27 -0.90 5.01 8.88
CA SER A 27 -2.01 4.26 8.28
C SER A 27 -2.05 2.80 8.73
N THR A 28 -0.87 2.15 8.81
CA THR A 28 -0.74 0.77 9.30
C THR A 28 -1.11 0.66 10.78
N CYS A 29 -0.58 1.55 11.63
CA CYS A 29 -0.87 1.58 13.06
C CYS A 29 -2.35 1.89 13.35
N ALA A 30 -2.96 2.81 12.60
CA ALA A 30 -4.38 3.12 12.74
C ALA A 30 -5.27 1.91 12.44
N ALA A 31 -4.98 1.17 11.36
CA ALA A 31 -5.68 -0.06 11.03
C ALA A 31 -5.50 -1.14 12.11
N LEU A 32 -4.26 -1.35 12.58
CA LEU A 32 -3.95 -2.31 13.64
C LEU A 32 -4.63 -1.96 14.96
N PHE A 33 -4.69 -0.68 15.33
CA PHE A 33 -5.37 -0.24 16.54
C PHE A 33 -6.84 -0.62 16.52
N VAL A 34 -7.56 -0.28 15.44
CA VAL A 34 -8.99 -0.63 15.30
C VAL A 34 -9.18 -2.15 15.23
N ALA A 35 -8.30 -2.88 14.53
CA ALA A 35 -8.35 -4.34 14.44
C ALA A 35 -8.15 -5.02 15.81
N SER A 36 -7.26 -4.48 16.66
CA SER A 36 -6.92 -5.05 17.98
C SER A 36 -8.11 -5.11 18.95
N ILE A 37 -9.00 -4.12 18.86
CA ILE A 37 -10.22 -4.02 19.68
C ILE A 37 -11.47 -4.56 18.96
N SER A 38 -11.28 -5.14 17.77
CA SER A 38 -12.32 -5.76 16.96
C SER A 38 -12.31 -7.29 17.14
N SER A 39 -13.16 -8.01 16.40
CA SER A 39 -13.16 -9.48 16.40
C SER A 39 -11.78 -10.08 16.10
N PHE A 40 -10.98 -9.45 15.23
CA PHE A 40 -9.64 -9.92 14.86
C PHE A 40 -8.70 -10.05 16.06
N GLY A 41 -8.59 -9.00 16.88
CA GLY A 41 -7.77 -9.05 18.09
C GLY A 41 -8.38 -9.89 19.21
N THR A 42 -9.69 -9.79 19.43
CA THR A 42 -10.37 -10.51 20.53
C THR A 42 -10.40 -12.03 20.33
N SER A 43 -10.57 -12.49 19.08
CA SER A 43 -10.50 -13.92 18.72
C SER A 43 -9.08 -14.43 18.51
N HIS A 44 -8.07 -13.55 18.62
CA HIS A 44 -6.66 -13.85 18.35
C HIS A 44 -6.42 -14.42 16.94
N ASP A 45 -7.21 -13.97 15.96
CA ASP A 45 -7.01 -14.31 14.54
C ASP A 45 -5.82 -13.53 13.98
N TYR A 46 -4.65 -14.18 13.99
CA TYR A 46 -3.41 -13.57 13.51
C TYR A 46 -3.46 -13.17 12.03
N SER A 47 -4.17 -13.94 11.20
CA SER A 47 -4.26 -13.66 9.76
C SER A 47 -5.03 -12.38 9.52
N ALA A 48 -6.22 -12.26 10.11
CA ALA A 48 -7.05 -11.08 9.95
C ALA A 48 -6.48 -9.85 10.68
N MET A 49 -5.82 -10.05 11.82
CA MET A 49 -5.13 -8.98 12.55
C MET A 49 -3.96 -8.40 11.75
N SER A 50 -3.22 -9.26 11.03
CA SER A 50 -2.07 -8.86 10.20
C SER A 50 -2.47 -8.37 8.81
N TYR A 51 -3.76 -8.28 8.51
CA TYR A 51 -4.28 -7.86 7.20
C TYR A 51 -3.62 -6.61 6.61
N PRO A 52 -3.45 -5.46 7.32
CA PRO A 52 -2.76 -4.30 6.74
C PRO A 52 -1.31 -4.60 6.31
N LEU A 53 -0.59 -5.43 7.05
CA LEU A 53 0.79 -5.83 6.72
C LEU A 53 0.84 -6.77 5.52
N ILE A 54 -0.14 -7.67 5.39
CA ILE A 54 -0.25 -8.59 4.25
C ILE A 54 -0.54 -7.80 2.97
N ILE A 55 -1.41 -6.79 3.04
CA ILE A 55 -1.69 -5.87 1.92
C ILE A 55 -0.42 -5.13 1.50
N SER A 56 0.35 -4.57 2.44
CA SER A 56 1.62 -3.91 2.12
C SER A 56 2.63 -4.88 1.49
N SER A 57 2.69 -6.12 1.97
CA SER A 57 3.56 -7.17 1.42
C SER A 57 3.18 -7.54 -0.01
N MET A 58 1.87 -7.67 -0.30
CA MET A 58 1.36 -7.85 -1.67
C MET A 58 1.70 -6.64 -2.55
N GLY A 59 1.60 -5.43 -2.00
CA GLY A 59 1.99 -4.20 -2.68
C GLY A 59 3.44 -4.22 -3.16
N ILE A 60 4.38 -4.74 -2.37
CA ILE A 60 5.79 -4.87 -2.78
C ILE A 60 5.92 -5.78 -4.01
N VAL A 61 5.24 -6.93 -4.01
CA VAL A 61 5.25 -7.87 -5.14
C VAL A 61 4.63 -7.25 -6.39
N VAL A 62 3.49 -6.57 -6.25
CA VAL A 62 2.82 -5.87 -7.35
C VAL A 62 3.71 -4.75 -7.93
N CYS A 63 4.35 -3.96 -7.07
CA CYS A 63 5.26 -2.90 -7.49
C CYS A 63 6.47 -3.47 -8.22
N LEU A 64 7.06 -4.57 -7.74
CA LEU A 64 8.16 -5.26 -8.41
C LEU A 64 7.76 -5.64 -9.84
N ILE A 65 6.60 -6.29 -10.01
CA ILE A 65 6.08 -6.66 -11.33
C ILE A 65 5.84 -5.42 -12.20
N THR A 66 5.27 -4.37 -11.61
CA THR A 66 4.95 -3.12 -12.33
C THR A 66 6.23 -2.43 -12.84
N THR A 67 7.30 -2.41 -12.04
CA THR A 67 8.59 -1.82 -12.42
C THR A 67 9.16 -2.44 -13.69
N LEU A 68 9.03 -3.76 -13.88
CA LEU A 68 9.51 -4.47 -15.08
C LEU A 68 8.91 -3.92 -16.38
N PHE A 69 7.68 -3.37 -16.33
CA PHE A 69 7.07 -2.75 -17.51
C PHE A 69 7.79 -1.48 -17.96
N ALA A 70 8.36 -0.71 -17.04
CA ALA A 70 9.11 0.49 -17.37
C ALA A 70 10.61 0.22 -17.60
N THR A 71 11.19 -0.81 -16.97
CA THR A 71 12.63 -1.10 -17.06
C THR A 71 12.99 -2.03 -18.21
N ASP A 72 12.19 -3.06 -18.49
CA ASP A 72 12.57 -4.16 -19.40
C ASP A 72 11.65 -4.28 -20.62
N ILE A 73 10.36 -3.97 -20.48
CA ILE A 73 9.35 -4.24 -21.53
C ILE A 73 9.19 -3.08 -22.50
N PHE A 74 9.17 -1.84 -22.00
CA PHE A 74 8.91 -0.65 -22.81
C PHE A 74 10.09 0.32 -22.79
N GLU A 75 10.71 0.52 -23.95
CA GLU A 75 11.78 1.49 -24.14
C GLU A 75 11.23 2.86 -24.55
N ILE A 76 11.75 3.94 -23.95
CA ILE A 76 11.40 5.32 -24.25
C ILE A 76 12.33 5.84 -25.35
N LYS A 77 11.77 6.32 -26.47
CA LYS A 77 12.56 6.82 -27.61
C LYS A 77 12.56 8.35 -27.71
N ASN A 78 11.48 8.98 -27.25
CA ASN A 78 11.29 10.42 -27.28
C ASN A 78 10.98 10.97 -25.89
N VAL A 79 11.34 12.24 -25.66
CA VAL A 79 11.10 12.94 -24.38
C VAL A 79 9.60 13.03 -24.07
N SER A 80 8.74 13.14 -25.09
CA SER A 80 7.28 13.18 -24.93
C SER A 80 6.68 11.89 -24.36
N GLU A 81 7.44 10.79 -24.35
CA GLU A 81 6.98 9.48 -23.85
C GLU A 81 7.31 9.27 -22.35
N ILE A 82 8.10 10.16 -21.73
CA ILE A 82 8.50 10.05 -20.32
C ILE A 82 7.29 10.15 -19.38
N GLU A 83 6.51 11.22 -19.48
CA GLU A 83 5.33 11.42 -18.62
C GLU A 83 4.28 10.31 -18.83
N PRO A 84 3.90 9.93 -20.07
CA PRO A 84 3.02 8.78 -20.30
C PRO A 84 3.55 7.47 -19.70
N SER A 85 4.87 7.24 -19.73
CA SER A 85 5.47 6.04 -19.12
C SER A 85 5.29 6.01 -17.60
N LEU A 86 5.54 7.14 -16.93
CA LEU A 86 5.32 7.28 -15.48
C LEU A 86 3.84 7.14 -15.11
N LYS A 87 2.91 7.72 -15.88
CA LYS A 87 1.46 7.54 -15.67
C LYS A 87 1.02 6.09 -15.87
N ARG A 88 1.61 5.39 -16.83
CA ARG A 88 1.34 3.96 -17.07
C ARG A 88 1.73 3.10 -15.87
N GLN A 89 2.82 3.43 -15.17
CA GLN A 89 3.20 2.74 -13.92
C GLN A 89 2.09 2.86 -12.86
N LEU A 90 1.54 4.06 -12.65
CA LEU A 90 0.42 4.27 -11.71
C LEU A 90 -0.83 3.47 -12.10
N LEU A 91 -1.16 3.41 -13.40
CA LEU A 91 -2.31 2.68 -13.88
C LEU A 91 -2.13 1.16 -13.70
N ILE A 92 -0.98 0.62 -14.10
CA ILE A 92 -0.67 -0.81 -14.01
C ILE A 92 -0.67 -1.26 -12.54
N SER A 93 0.02 -0.53 -11.66
CA SER A 93 0.08 -0.88 -10.23
C SER A 93 -1.31 -0.83 -9.61
N THR A 94 -2.15 0.15 -9.95
CA THR A 94 -3.52 0.25 -9.42
C THR A 94 -4.38 -0.95 -9.83
N VAL A 95 -4.32 -1.36 -11.11
CA VAL A 95 -5.08 -2.51 -11.61
C VAL A 95 -4.60 -3.81 -10.96
N LEU A 96 -3.29 -4.05 -10.95
CA LEU A 96 -2.72 -5.25 -10.34
C LEU A 96 -2.98 -5.30 -8.84
N MET A 97 -2.86 -4.17 -8.14
CA MET A 97 -3.11 -4.09 -6.71
C MET A 97 -4.58 -4.29 -6.37
N THR A 98 -5.51 -3.84 -7.23
CA THR A 98 -6.95 -4.11 -7.03
C THR A 98 -7.22 -5.63 -7.01
N VAL A 99 -6.62 -6.37 -7.96
CA VAL A 99 -6.73 -7.83 -7.99
C VAL A 99 -6.01 -8.47 -6.79
N GLY A 100 -4.83 -7.96 -6.43
CA GLY A 100 -4.06 -8.42 -5.27
C GLY A 100 -4.82 -8.24 -3.94
N ILE A 101 -5.43 -7.08 -3.72
CA ILE A 101 -6.26 -6.80 -2.53
C ILE A 101 -7.47 -7.71 -2.50
N ALA A 102 -8.16 -7.93 -3.62
CA ALA A 102 -9.28 -8.86 -3.69
C ALA A 102 -8.84 -10.28 -3.29
N ALA A 103 -7.72 -10.78 -3.83
CA ALA A 103 -7.18 -12.09 -3.47
C ALA A 103 -6.79 -12.19 -1.99
N VAL A 104 -6.09 -11.19 -1.45
CA VAL A 104 -5.72 -11.12 -0.03
C VAL A 104 -6.96 -11.06 0.86
N SER A 105 -7.99 -10.31 0.47
CA SER A 105 -9.25 -10.20 1.23
C SER A 105 -9.96 -11.54 1.34
N LEU A 106 -9.98 -12.32 0.25
CA LEU A 106 -10.64 -13.63 0.21
C LEU A 106 -9.89 -14.71 1.01
N VAL A 107 -8.57 -14.60 1.14
CA VAL A 107 -7.73 -15.60 1.83
C VAL A 107 -7.50 -15.24 3.30
N SER A 108 -7.30 -13.96 3.60
CA SER A 108 -6.85 -13.51 4.92
C SER A 108 -7.98 -13.10 5.86
N LEU A 109 -9.18 -12.79 5.35
CA LEU A 109 -10.33 -12.37 6.17
C LEU A 109 -11.39 -13.46 6.26
N PRO A 110 -12.04 -13.64 7.43
CA PRO A 110 -13.18 -14.52 7.57
C PRO A 110 -14.41 -13.97 6.83
N SER A 111 -15.37 -14.86 6.51
CA SER A 111 -16.60 -14.50 5.80
C SER A 111 -17.50 -13.55 6.60
N GLU A 112 -17.40 -13.58 7.93
CA GLU A 112 -18.11 -12.69 8.84
C GLU A 112 -17.18 -12.26 9.98
N PHE A 113 -17.13 -10.96 10.26
CA PHE A 113 -16.35 -10.41 11.37
C PHE A 113 -17.02 -9.16 11.93
N THR A 114 -16.59 -8.74 13.11
CA THR A 114 -17.07 -7.50 13.74
C THR A 114 -15.94 -6.48 13.84
N LEU A 115 -16.28 -5.22 13.57
CA LEU A 115 -15.42 -4.06 13.75
C LEU A 115 -15.92 -3.19 14.92
N PHE A 116 -14.99 -2.64 15.68
CA PHE A 116 -15.30 -1.67 16.73
C PHE A 116 -15.88 -0.36 16.14
N ASN A 117 -16.94 0.14 16.75
CA ASN A 117 -17.59 1.40 16.37
C ASN A 117 -18.10 2.16 17.62
N PHE A 118 -17.18 2.79 18.36
CA PHE A 118 -17.46 3.73 19.46
C PHE A 118 -18.56 3.27 20.45
N GLY A 119 -18.45 2.04 20.94
CA GLY A 119 -19.41 1.44 21.88
C GLY A 119 -20.48 0.54 21.23
N THR A 120 -20.50 0.47 19.89
CA THR A 120 -21.24 -0.51 19.11
C THR A 120 -20.29 -1.42 18.33
N THR A 121 -20.74 -2.62 17.97
CA THR A 121 -20.02 -3.51 17.07
C THR A 121 -20.72 -3.53 15.72
N LYS A 122 -19.97 -3.31 14.64
CA LYS A 122 -20.48 -3.41 13.27
C LYS A 122 -20.12 -4.78 12.71
N THR A 123 -21.14 -5.59 12.41
CA THR A 123 -20.94 -6.85 11.68
C THR A 123 -20.72 -6.58 10.20
N VAL A 124 -19.65 -7.16 9.65
CA VAL A 124 -19.28 -7.10 8.24
C VAL A 124 -19.35 -8.52 7.67
N LYS A 125 -19.94 -8.65 6.49
CA LYS A 125 -20.07 -9.91 5.75
C LYS A 125 -19.47 -9.71 4.36
N ASN A 126 -18.66 -10.68 3.92
CA ASN A 126 -18.18 -10.76 2.54
C ASN A 126 -19.28 -11.18 1.57
#